data_AF-A0A167I3B4-F1
#
_entry.id   AF-A0A167I3B4-F1
#
_cell.length_a   1.000
_cell.length_b   1.000
_cell.length_c   1.000
_cell.angle_alpha   90.00
_cell.angle_beta   90.00
_cell.angle_gamma   90.00
#
_symmetry.space_group_name_H-M   'P 1'
#
loop_
_entity.id
_entity.type
_entity.pdbx_description
1 polymer ?
#
loop_
_entity_poly.entity_id
_entity_poly.type
_entity_poly.pdbx_seq_one_letter_code
_entity_poly.pdbx_strand_id
1 'polypeptide(L)'
;MTTSEKIIILVRNYCSDLYENGLSTQQHIAKALLNGVLYLTGKSYDDYEKQKSDIIKLGTENLKNETTAFSKKGHLNKIESNKNNFVQFVSEIKPNELKNISPIKYKRRLTNEESFKIKTALKQKWEFNGWEFDNYYWEPLVKTKAENTFFFDVDFLDDTDYKKIAEIISSDSGKTIYHLNEDKVDFELDPALFNDDYWESVFTDKNHNWIIYFSHEGTVAFGGKSLIDKIDLKLPKLVEIKNTWK
;
A
#
# COMPACT_ATOMS: atom_id res chain seq x y z
N MET A 1 18.03 5.36 12.98
CA MET A 1 16.76 6.04 12.72
C MET A 1 16.91 7.52 13.05
N THR A 2 16.66 8.39 12.09
CA THR A 2 16.81 9.85 12.19
C THR A 2 15.65 10.48 12.98
N THR A 3 15.82 11.74 13.41
CA THR A 3 14.72 12.54 13.97
C THR A 3 13.55 12.61 12.99
N SER A 4 13.83 12.76 11.70
CA SER A 4 12.79 12.85 10.67
C SER A 4 11.97 11.57 10.56
N GLU A 5 12.62 10.41 10.55
CA GLU A 5 11.93 9.11 10.54
C GLU A 5 11.06 8.95 11.78
N LYS A 6 11.57 9.32 12.96
CA LYS A 6 10.85 9.19 14.23
C LYS A 6 9.56 10.00 14.28
N ILE A 7 9.56 11.24 13.76
CA ILE A 7 8.34 12.06 13.72
C ILE A 7 7.29 11.41 12.80
N ILE A 8 7.70 10.93 11.61
CA ILE A 8 6.77 10.26 10.70
C ILE A 8 6.16 9.02 11.36
N ILE A 9 6.95 8.22 12.08
CA ILE A 9 6.45 7.06 12.82
C ILE A 9 5.46 7.49 13.91
N LEU A 10 5.79 8.51 14.69
CA LEU A 10 4.92 9.01 15.75
C LEU A 10 3.56 9.48 15.19
N VAL A 11 3.57 10.18 14.06
CA VAL A 11 2.34 10.62 13.37
C VAL A 11 1.57 9.45 12.75
N ARG A 12 2.27 8.44 12.21
CA ARG A 12 1.64 7.20 11.73
C ARG A 12 0.92 6.47 12.86
N ASN A 13 1.52 6.39 14.05
CA ASN A 13 0.90 5.78 15.22
C ASN A 13 -0.35 6.56 15.65
N TYR A 14 -0.28 7.89 15.73
CA TYR A 14 -1.45 8.73 16.00
C TYR A 14 -2.61 8.46 15.04
N CYS A 15 -2.34 8.41 13.72
CA CYS A 15 -3.38 8.10 12.75
C CYS A 15 -3.91 6.67 12.89
N SER A 16 -3.07 5.71 13.26
CA SER A 16 -3.47 4.31 13.47
C SER A 16 -4.39 4.19 14.69
N ASP A 17 -4.00 4.82 15.81
CA ASP A 17 -4.83 4.89 17.03
C ASP A 17 -6.18 5.56 16.74
N LEU A 18 -6.18 6.62 15.92
CA LEU A 18 -7.41 7.31 15.51
C LEU A 18 -8.33 6.41 14.66
N TYR A 19 -7.75 5.57 13.80
CA TYR A 19 -8.47 4.61 12.98
C TYR A 19 -9.07 3.48 13.82
N GLU A 20 -8.25 2.83 14.65
CA GLU A 20 -8.64 1.67 15.47
C GLU A 20 -9.74 2.01 16.48
N ASN A 21 -9.67 3.20 17.09
CA ASN A 21 -10.66 3.66 18.08
C ASN A 21 -11.82 4.45 17.46
N GLY A 22 -11.83 4.60 16.13
CA GLY A 22 -12.78 5.43 15.39
C GLY A 22 -13.99 4.66 14.86
N LEU A 23 -15.13 5.35 14.74
CA LEU A 23 -16.23 4.91 13.87
C LEU A 23 -15.92 5.22 12.40
N SER A 24 -16.71 4.69 11.46
CA SER A 24 -16.52 4.82 9.99
C SER A 24 -16.02 6.21 9.50
N THR A 25 -16.67 7.32 9.87
CA THR A 25 -16.21 8.67 9.45
C THR A 25 -14.82 9.00 9.98
N GLN A 26 -14.50 8.59 11.20
CA GLN A 26 -13.20 8.84 11.84
C GLN A 26 -12.11 7.95 11.25
N GLN A 27 -12.43 6.69 10.94
CA GLN A 27 -11.56 5.80 10.17
C GLN A 27 -11.22 6.40 8.80
N HIS A 28 -12.20 6.97 8.09
CA HIS A 28 -11.97 7.66 6.83
C HIS A 28 -11.05 8.87 6.98
N ILE A 29 -11.29 9.70 8.00
CA ILE A 29 -10.43 10.87 8.32
C ILE A 29 -9.00 10.42 8.63
N ALA A 30 -8.83 9.38 9.44
CA ALA A 30 -7.53 8.83 9.82
C ALA A 30 -6.77 8.30 8.59
N LYS A 31 -7.42 7.50 7.73
CA LYS A 31 -6.87 7.02 6.46
C LYS A 31 -6.44 8.20 5.57
N ALA A 32 -7.28 9.23 5.46
CA ALA A 32 -6.98 10.40 4.63
C ALA A 32 -5.80 11.22 5.16
N LEU A 33 -5.71 11.46 6.47
CA LEU A 33 -4.55 12.13 7.07
C LEU A 33 -3.26 11.33 6.86
N LEU A 34 -3.30 10.03 7.16
CA LEU A 34 -2.17 9.12 7.00
C LEU A 34 -1.66 9.09 5.56
N ASN A 35 -2.57 8.99 4.58
CA ASN A 35 -2.23 8.96 3.16
C ASN A 35 -1.51 10.23 2.68
N GLY A 36 -1.74 11.39 3.31
CA GLY A 36 -0.97 12.60 3.06
C GLY A 36 0.45 12.52 3.64
N VAL A 37 0.56 12.06 4.89
CA VAL A 37 1.85 11.93 5.61
C VAL A 37 2.78 10.91 4.96
N LEU A 38 2.24 9.83 4.38
CA LEU A 38 3.04 8.77 3.76
C LEU A 38 3.87 9.23 2.54
N TYR A 39 3.62 10.42 1.97
CA TYR A 39 4.51 11.04 0.97
C TYR A 39 5.85 11.50 1.53
N LEU A 40 5.98 11.59 2.85
CA LEU A 40 7.17 12.07 3.54
C LEU A 40 8.06 10.93 4.05
N THR A 41 7.59 9.68 4.02
CA THR A 41 8.40 8.53 4.41
C THR A 41 9.66 8.45 3.55
N GLY A 42 10.83 8.31 4.18
CA GLY A 42 12.13 8.24 3.51
C GLY A 42 12.75 9.60 3.14
N LYS A 43 12.05 10.71 3.37
CA LYS A 43 12.63 12.06 3.20
C LYS A 43 13.43 12.48 4.44
N SER A 44 14.58 13.11 4.20
CA SER A 44 15.38 13.74 5.25
C SER A 44 15.00 15.21 5.41
N TYR A 45 14.97 15.68 6.66
CA TYR A 45 14.72 17.07 6.99
C TYR A 45 15.85 17.61 7.87
N ASP A 46 16.42 18.74 7.45
CA ASP A 46 17.40 19.47 8.26
C ASP A 46 16.73 20.41 9.28
N ASP A 47 15.47 20.77 9.03
CA ASP A 47 14.67 21.66 9.88
C ASP A 47 13.45 20.92 10.42
N TYR A 48 13.43 20.81 11.75
CA TYR A 48 12.38 20.17 12.55
C TYR A 48 11.01 20.84 12.40
N GLU A 49 10.96 22.18 12.37
CA GLU A 49 9.72 22.94 12.27
C GLU A 49 9.18 22.88 10.84
N LYS A 50 10.08 22.93 9.85
CA LYS A 50 9.70 22.70 8.45
C LYS A 50 9.06 21.33 8.25
N GLN A 51 9.62 20.27 8.87
CA GLN A 51 9.05 18.94 8.77
C GLN A 51 7.63 18.89 9.34
N LYS A 52 7.40 19.47 10.52
CA LYS A 52 6.06 19.55 11.12
C LYS A 52 5.08 20.30 10.23
N SER A 53 5.51 21.42 9.65
CA SER A 53 4.72 22.20 8.68
C SER A 53 4.33 21.37 7.45
N ASP A 54 5.27 20.63 6.86
CA ASP A 54 5.00 19.76 5.71
C ASP A 54 4.04 18.61 6.04
N ILE A 55 4.18 18.00 7.23
CA ILE A 55 3.27 16.97 7.73
C ILE A 55 1.84 17.53 7.84
N ILE A 56 1.69 18.70 8.46
CA ILE A 56 0.40 19.38 8.61
C ILE A 56 -0.19 19.69 7.24
N LYS A 57 0.60 20.30 6.35
CA LYS A 57 0.16 20.68 5.02
C LYS A 57 -0.33 19.46 4.23
N LEU A 58 0.50 18.44 4.05
CA LEU A 58 0.16 17.27 3.23
C LEU A 58 -0.98 16.44 3.85
N GLY A 59 -0.98 16.28 5.18
CA GLY A 59 -2.06 15.59 5.88
C GLY A 59 -3.40 16.28 5.67
N THR A 60 -3.46 17.60 5.87
CA THR A 60 -4.71 18.36 5.78
C THR A 60 -5.17 18.61 4.34
N GLU A 61 -4.25 18.79 3.39
CA GLU A 61 -4.57 18.85 1.95
C GLU A 61 -5.16 17.51 1.47
N ASN A 62 -4.57 16.38 1.85
CA ASN A 62 -5.11 15.07 1.49
C ASN A 62 -6.47 14.84 2.15
N LEU A 63 -6.63 15.18 3.44
CA LEU A 63 -7.91 15.10 4.14
C LEU A 63 -9.00 15.88 3.39
N LYS A 64 -8.71 17.11 2.97
CA LYS A 64 -9.66 17.94 2.22
C LYS A 64 -10.11 17.26 0.93
N ASN A 65 -9.18 16.70 0.17
CA ASN A 65 -9.48 16.04 -1.11
C ASN A 65 -10.37 14.80 -0.92
N GLU A 66 -10.02 13.96 0.06
CA GLU A 66 -10.73 12.70 0.36
C GLU A 66 -12.09 12.90 1.04
N THR A 67 -12.40 14.11 1.50
CA THR A 67 -13.64 14.41 2.23
C THR A 67 -14.59 15.33 1.47
N THR A 68 -14.30 15.67 0.22
CA THR A 68 -15.12 16.54 -0.63
C THR A 68 -16.57 16.07 -0.80
N ALA A 69 -16.81 14.76 -0.78
CA ALA A 69 -18.15 14.17 -0.90
C ALA A 69 -19.02 14.32 0.37
N PHE A 70 -18.45 14.67 1.52
CA PHE A 70 -19.22 14.84 2.75
C PHE A 70 -19.90 16.22 2.78
N SER A 71 -21.23 16.23 2.81
CA SER A 71 -22.03 17.46 2.87
C SER A 71 -22.83 17.62 4.16
N LYS A 72 -23.00 16.54 4.94
CA LYS A 72 -23.77 16.58 6.19
C LYS A 72 -23.01 17.36 7.26
N LYS A 73 -23.68 18.33 7.89
CA LYS A 73 -23.11 19.18 8.95
C LYS A 73 -22.39 18.40 10.05
N GLY A 74 -22.94 17.27 10.49
CA GLY A 74 -22.31 16.41 11.49
C GLY A 74 -20.95 15.85 11.04
N HIS A 75 -20.83 15.43 9.78
CA HIS A 75 -19.56 14.97 9.22
C HIS A 75 -18.57 16.11 9.10
N LEU A 76 -19.00 17.28 8.61
CA LEU A 76 -18.15 18.46 8.47
C LEU A 76 -17.57 18.92 9.83
N ASN A 77 -18.39 18.95 10.88
CA ASN A 77 -17.91 19.26 12.23
C ASN A 77 -16.88 18.24 12.72
N LYS A 78 -17.10 16.94 12.43
CA LYS A 78 -16.17 15.88 12.83
C LYS A 78 -14.85 15.97 12.05
N ILE A 79 -14.91 16.28 10.75
CA ILE A 79 -13.72 16.52 9.91
C ILE A 79 -12.90 17.68 10.48
N GLU A 80 -13.53 18.83 10.74
CA GLU A 80 -12.81 20.01 11.24
C GLU A 80 -12.23 19.78 12.64
N SER A 81 -12.97 19.12 13.54
CA SER A 81 -12.45 18.78 14.86
C SER A 81 -11.24 17.85 14.79
N ASN A 82 -11.28 16.79 13.97
CA ASN A 82 -10.15 15.87 13.83
C ASN A 82 -8.95 16.51 13.13
N LYS A 83 -9.20 17.38 12.14
CA LYS A 83 -8.17 18.20 11.50
C LYS A 83 -7.45 19.07 12.52
N ASN A 84 -8.20 19.78 13.38
CA ASN A 84 -7.61 20.64 14.41
C ASN A 84 -6.82 19.84 15.44
N ASN A 85 -7.33 18.68 15.87
CA ASN A 85 -6.60 17.78 16.77
C ASN A 85 -5.30 17.28 16.14
N PHE A 86 -5.31 16.91 14.86
CA PHE A 86 -4.12 16.50 14.13
C PHE A 86 -3.09 17.65 14.02
N VAL A 87 -3.53 18.86 13.65
CA VAL A 87 -2.67 20.04 13.57
C VAL A 87 -2.03 20.34 14.92
N GLN A 88 -2.84 20.32 16.00
CA GLN A 88 -2.36 20.53 17.36
C GLN A 88 -1.33 19.47 17.74
N PHE A 89 -1.68 18.18 17.57
CA PHE A 89 -0.80 17.06 17.86
C PHE A 89 0.56 17.22 17.18
N VAL A 90 0.59 17.44 15.86
CA VAL A 90 1.85 17.57 15.10
C VAL A 90 2.65 18.79 15.55
N SER A 91 1.98 19.93 15.80
CA SER A 91 2.64 21.17 16.22
C SER A 91 3.30 21.04 17.60
N GLU A 92 2.67 20.27 18.49
CA GLU A 92 3.11 20.08 19.87
C GLU A 92 4.19 19.00 20.05
N ILE A 93 4.51 18.21 19.02
CA ILE A 93 5.58 17.20 19.09
C ILE A 93 6.89 17.88 19.50
N LYS A 94 7.53 17.34 20.55
CA LYS A 94 8.82 17.78 21.06
C LYS A 94 9.92 16.74 20.81
N PRO A 95 11.19 17.17 20.61
CA PRO A 95 12.30 16.24 20.37
C PRO A 95 12.52 15.18 21.46
N ASN A 96 12.14 15.45 22.71
CA ASN A 96 12.27 14.48 23.81
C ASN A 96 11.29 13.30 23.70
N GLU A 97 10.13 13.47 23.06
CA GLU A 97 9.16 12.40 22.80
C GLU A 97 9.67 11.39 21.77
N LEU A 98 10.65 11.79 20.95
CA LEU A 98 11.24 10.96 19.90
C LEU A 98 12.27 9.96 20.42
N LYS A 99 12.63 9.97 21.71
CA LYS A 99 13.71 9.13 22.26
C LYS A 99 13.40 7.64 22.13
N ASN A 100 12.15 7.23 22.38
CA ASN A 100 11.74 5.83 22.53
C ASN A 100 10.84 5.33 21.40
N ILE A 101 10.88 5.96 20.24
CA ILE A 101 10.11 5.52 19.07
C ILE A 101 10.77 4.28 18.47
N SER A 102 10.01 3.19 18.41
CA SER A 102 10.42 1.95 17.74
C SER A 102 10.29 2.08 16.22
N PRO A 103 11.22 1.49 15.44
CA PRO A 103 11.07 1.45 14.00
C PRO A 103 9.84 0.62 13.62
N ILE A 104 9.15 1.05 12.57
CA ILE A 104 8.06 0.29 11.95
C ILE A 104 8.42 -0.02 10.49
N LYS A 105 7.77 -1.02 9.91
CA LYS A 105 8.00 -1.43 8.51
C LYS A 105 7.82 -0.24 7.55
N TYR A 106 8.68 -0.20 6.53
CA TYR A 106 8.70 0.87 5.55
C TYR A 106 7.42 0.84 4.70
N LYS A 107 6.77 1.99 4.58
CA LYS A 107 5.63 2.22 3.69
C LYS A 107 5.61 3.69 3.30
N ARG A 108 5.69 3.96 2.00
CA ARG A 108 5.68 5.30 1.41
C ARG A 108 4.63 5.34 0.33
N ARG A 109 3.86 6.44 0.26
CA ARG A 109 2.92 6.67 -0.84
C ARG A 109 3.70 7.15 -2.07
N LEU A 110 3.38 6.57 -3.22
CA LEU A 110 3.92 6.97 -4.51
C LEU A 110 3.21 8.23 -5.01
N THR A 111 3.98 9.11 -5.65
CA THR A 111 3.42 10.24 -6.41
C THR A 111 2.74 9.75 -7.67
N ASN A 112 1.82 10.56 -8.23
CA ASN A 112 1.15 10.24 -9.49
C ASN A 112 2.14 9.94 -10.64
N GLU A 113 3.27 10.65 -10.68
CA GLU A 113 4.31 10.42 -11.69
C GLU A 113 5.00 9.06 -11.50
N GLU A 114 5.33 8.69 -10.26
CA GLU A 114 5.90 7.37 -9.95
C GLU A 114 4.92 6.25 -10.28
N SER A 115 3.67 6.37 -9.84
CA SER A 115 2.58 5.46 -10.15
C SER A 115 2.41 5.26 -11.65
N PHE A 116 2.37 6.35 -12.42
CA PHE A 116 2.22 6.30 -13.87
C PHE A 116 3.38 5.55 -14.55
N LYS A 117 4.62 5.79 -14.10
CA LYS A 117 5.80 5.07 -14.62
C LYS A 117 5.72 3.57 -14.35
N ILE A 118 5.32 3.18 -13.14
CA ILE A 118 5.18 1.77 -12.76
C ILE A 118 4.07 1.10 -13.56
N LYS A 119 2.88 1.71 -13.64
CA LYS A 119 1.74 1.21 -14.45
C LYS A 119 2.13 1.06 -15.93
N THR A 120 2.89 2.01 -16.47
CA THR A 120 3.40 1.93 -17.85
C THR A 120 4.34 0.75 -18.04
N ALA A 121 5.26 0.51 -17.10
CA ALA A 121 6.17 -0.63 -17.15
C ALA A 121 5.43 -1.97 -17.05
N LEU A 122 4.44 -2.06 -16.14
CA LEU A 122 3.58 -3.24 -16.00
C LEU A 122 2.75 -3.49 -17.26
N LYS A 123 2.18 -2.45 -17.87
CA LYS A 123 1.47 -2.58 -19.15
C LYS A 123 2.38 -3.11 -20.26
N GLN A 124 3.61 -2.60 -20.36
CA GLN A 124 4.55 -3.02 -21.40
C GLN A 124 5.03 -4.46 -21.23
N LYS A 125 5.22 -4.91 -19.98
CA LYS A 125 5.82 -6.22 -19.69
C LYS A 125 4.80 -7.33 -19.43
N TRP A 126 3.67 -6.99 -18.82
CA TRP A 126 2.66 -7.92 -18.32
C TRP A 126 1.28 -7.70 -18.96
N GLU A 127 1.12 -6.71 -19.83
CA GLU A 127 -0.18 -6.30 -20.40
C GLU A 127 -1.22 -5.88 -19.34
N PHE A 128 -0.79 -5.57 -18.11
CA PHE A 128 -1.64 -5.02 -17.07
C PHE A 128 -1.98 -3.55 -17.36
N ASN A 129 -3.23 -3.25 -17.73
CA ASN A 129 -3.64 -1.89 -18.10
C ASN A 129 -3.91 -0.98 -16.90
N GLY A 130 -4.13 -1.54 -15.71
CA GLY A 130 -4.55 -0.79 -14.52
C GLY A 130 -6.02 -0.36 -14.58
N TRP A 131 -6.52 0.14 -13.44
CA TRP A 131 -7.93 0.52 -13.20
C TRP A 131 -8.39 1.82 -13.88
N GLU A 132 -7.70 2.27 -14.92
CA GLU A 132 -8.05 3.49 -15.68
C GLU A 132 -8.70 3.17 -17.03
N PHE A 133 -8.78 1.89 -17.41
CA PHE A 133 -9.28 1.45 -18.72
C PHE A 133 -10.38 0.39 -18.56
N ASP A 134 -11.22 0.25 -19.59
CA ASP A 134 -12.41 -0.62 -19.59
C ASP A 134 -12.11 -2.14 -19.50
N ASN A 135 -10.84 -2.55 -19.40
CA ASN A 135 -10.38 -3.92 -19.14
C ASN A 135 -9.19 -3.86 -18.16
N TYR A 136 -9.48 -3.61 -16.89
CA TYR A 136 -8.47 -3.41 -15.85
C TYR A 136 -8.00 -4.70 -15.17
N TYR A 137 -8.72 -5.81 -15.39
CA TYR A 137 -8.31 -7.11 -14.90
C TYR A 137 -7.06 -7.63 -15.60
N TRP A 138 -6.40 -8.60 -14.97
CA TRP A 138 -5.30 -9.36 -15.53
C TRP A 138 -5.68 -10.84 -15.65
N GLU A 139 -4.70 -11.74 -15.74
CA GLU A 139 -4.95 -13.18 -15.70
C GLU A 139 -5.69 -13.59 -14.42
N PRO A 140 -6.61 -14.57 -14.48
CA PRO A 140 -7.15 -15.23 -15.68
C PRO A 140 -8.34 -14.51 -16.32
N LEU A 141 -8.85 -13.46 -15.69
CA LEU A 141 -10.08 -12.75 -16.08
C LEU A 141 -9.97 -12.12 -17.47
N VAL A 142 -8.80 -11.58 -17.78
CA VAL A 142 -8.43 -11.09 -19.11
C VAL A 142 -7.19 -11.83 -19.55
N LYS A 143 -7.35 -12.67 -20.57
CA LYS A 143 -6.24 -13.40 -21.17
C LYS A 143 -5.22 -12.43 -21.77
N THR A 144 -3.98 -12.58 -21.34
CA THR A 144 -2.83 -11.81 -21.80
C THR A 144 -1.90 -12.68 -22.64
N LYS A 145 -0.90 -12.05 -23.24
CA LYS A 145 0.25 -12.72 -23.87
C LYS A 145 1.41 -12.94 -22.91
N ALA A 146 1.24 -12.62 -21.63
CA ALA A 146 2.29 -12.83 -20.65
C ALA A 146 2.61 -14.33 -20.54
N GLU A 147 3.84 -14.69 -20.84
CA GLU A 147 4.33 -16.05 -20.61
C GLU A 147 4.70 -16.24 -19.15
N ASN A 148 4.68 -17.49 -18.68
CA ASN A 148 4.97 -17.85 -17.29
C ASN A 148 4.02 -17.14 -16.34
N THR A 149 2.73 -17.43 -16.51
CA THR A 149 1.67 -17.05 -15.59
C THR A 149 1.12 -18.29 -14.87
N PHE A 150 0.70 -18.09 -13.64
CA PHE A 150 0.22 -19.12 -12.72
C PHE A 150 -0.89 -18.52 -11.88
N PHE A 151 -2.10 -19.07 -11.93
CA PHE A 151 -3.24 -18.55 -11.17
C PHE A 151 -4.07 -19.66 -10.54
N PHE A 152 -4.80 -19.32 -9.49
CA PHE A 152 -5.69 -20.24 -8.78
C PHE A 152 -6.65 -19.43 -7.89
N ASP A 153 -7.70 -20.09 -7.43
CA ASP A 153 -8.66 -19.51 -6.48
C ASP A 153 -7.98 -19.17 -5.14
N VAL A 154 -8.25 -17.99 -4.62
CA VAL A 154 -7.70 -17.49 -3.35
C VAL A 154 -8.07 -18.39 -2.17
N ASP A 155 -9.19 -19.11 -2.24
CA ASP A 155 -9.64 -20.06 -1.21
C ASP A 155 -8.68 -21.25 -1.01
N PHE A 156 -7.73 -21.45 -1.92
CA PHE A 156 -6.68 -22.45 -1.76
C PHE A 156 -5.48 -21.97 -0.91
N LEU A 157 -5.42 -20.68 -0.57
CA LEU A 157 -4.41 -20.12 0.32
C LEU A 157 -4.90 -20.07 1.76
N ASP A 158 -4.03 -20.48 2.67
CA ASP A 158 -4.17 -20.21 4.09
C ASP A 158 -3.12 -19.19 4.56
N ASP A 159 -3.26 -18.68 5.80
CA ASP A 159 -2.31 -17.75 6.41
C ASP A 159 -0.83 -18.20 6.33
N THR A 160 -0.59 -19.52 6.34
CA THR A 160 0.75 -20.08 6.25
C THR A 160 1.31 -19.95 4.83
N ASP A 161 0.46 -20.08 3.81
CA ASP A 161 0.85 -19.87 2.43
C ASP A 161 1.14 -18.39 2.15
N TYR A 162 0.31 -17.47 2.64
CA TYR A 162 0.60 -16.03 2.53
C TYR A 162 1.93 -15.65 3.17
N LYS A 163 2.26 -16.23 4.32
CA LYS A 163 3.59 -16.04 4.96
C LYS A 163 4.72 -16.57 4.09
N LYS A 164 4.58 -17.76 3.49
CA LYS A 164 5.58 -18.31 2.57
C LYS A 164 5.73 -17.45 1.31
N ILE A 165 4.63 -16.94 0.75
CA ILE A 165 4.67 -16.01 -0.38
C ILE A 165 5.41 -14.72 0.01
N ALA A 166 5.11 -14.15 1.17
CA ALA A 166 5.81 -12.97 1.69
C ALA A 166 7.32 -13.24 1.87
N GLU A 167 7.72 -14.42 2.36
CA GLU A 167 9.13 -14.84 2.47
C GLU A 167 9.80 -14.95 1.08
N ILE A 168 9.11 -15.54 0.10
CA ILE A 168 9.60 -15.65 -1.28
C ILE A 168 9.82 -14.26 -1.87
N ILE A 169 8.83 -13.36 -1.77
CA ILE A 169 8.92 -11.99 -2.26
C ILE A 169 10.07 -11.26 -1.55
N SER A 170 10.18 -11.40 -0.22
CA SER A 170 11.25 -10.78 0.58
C SER A 170 12.64 -11.24 0.10
N SER A 171 12.77 -12.50 -0.34
CA SER A 171 14.03 -13.03 -0.86
C SER A 171 14.40 -12.53 -2.26
N ASP A 172 13.41 -12.17 -3.09
CA ASP A 172 13.62 -11.86 -4.52
C ASP A 172 13.64 -10.36 -4.85
N SER A 173 12.96 -9.54 -4.03
CA SER A 173 12.55 -8.20 -4.44
C SER A 173 13.46 -7.08 -3.92
N GLY A 174 14.48 -7.45 -3.13
CA GLY A 174 15.29 -6.49 -2.40
C GLY A 174 14.54 -5.89 -1.20
N LYS A 175 14.78 -4.61 -0.90
CA LYS A 175 14.26 -3.97 0.32
C LYS A 175 12.81 -3.52 0.24
N THR A 176 12.30 -3.26 -0.97
CA THR A 176 10.96 -2.71 -1.19
C THR A 176 10.31 -3.30 -2.43
N ILE A 177 8.98 -3.34 -2.41
CA ILE A 177 8.11 -3.69 -3.54
C ILE A 177 7.12 -2.56 -3.80
N TYR A 178 6.54 -2.55 -4.99
CA TYR A 178 5.42 -1.68 -5.32
C TYR A 178 4.11 -2.41 -5.08
N HIS A 179 3.14 -1.68 -4.53
CA HIS A 179 1.74 -2.09 -4.35
C HIS A 179 0.86 -1.05 -5.03
N LEU A 180 0.11 -1.46 -6.04
CA LEU A 180 -0.88 -0.64 -6.72
C LEU A 180 -2.27 -1.16 -6.39
N ASN A 181 -3.26 -0.28 -6.27
CA ASN A 181 -4.64 -0.66 -5.98
C ASN A 181 -5.66 0.15 -6.78
N GLU A 182 -6.89 -0.36 -6.82
CA GLU A 182 -8.04 0.28 -7.48
C GLU A 182 -8.34 1.68 -6.94
N ASP A 183 -8.14 1.91 -5.64
CA ASP A 183 -8.30 3.22 -4.97
C ASP A 183 -7.32 4.29 -5.51
N LYS A 184 -6.36 3.93 -6.38
CA LYS A 184 -5.31 4.80 -6.93
C LYS A 184 -4.42 5.41 -5.84
N VAL A 185 -4.29 4.70 -4.72
CA VAL A 185 -3.38 5.04 -3.62
C VAL A 185 -2.23 4.04 -3.65
N ASP A 186 -1.28 4.25 -4.55
CA ASP A 186 -0.17 3.31 -4.74
C ASP A 186 0.96 3.54 -3.72
N PHE A 187 1.67 2.46 -3.38
CA PHE A 187 2.71 2.46 -2.36
C PHE A 187 4.00 1.80 -2.83
N GLU A 188 5.10 2.25 -2.22
CA GLU A 188 6.33 1.49 -2.08
C GLU A 188 6.41 1.00 -0.64
N LEU A 189 6.56 -0.31 -0.42
CA LEU A 189 6.49 -0.90 0.91
C LEU A 189 7.48 -2.04 1.12
N ASP A 190 7.77 -2.30 2.40
CA ASP A 190 8.54 -3.46 2.85
C ASP A 190 7.80 -4.76 2.46
N PRO A 191 8.46 -5.74 1.81
CA PRO A 191 7.85 -7.01 1.45
C PRO A 191 7.13 -7.73 2.60
N ALA A 192 7.58 -7.54 3.84
CA ALA A 192 6.95 -8.14 5.03
C ALA A 192 5.59 -7.50 5.38
N LEU A 193 5.13 -6.48 4.66
CA LEU A 193 3.78 -5.91 4.75
C LEU A 193 2.78 -6.55 3.75
N PHE A 194 3.24 -7.50 2.94
CA PHE A 194 2.37 -8.34 2.11
C PHE A 194 1.45 -9.22 2.99
N ASN A 195 0.17 -9.25 2.68
CA ASN A 195 -0.86 -10.05 3.36
C ASN A 195 -2.03 -10.36 2.39
N ASP A 196 -3.11 -10.94 2.93
CA ASP A 196 -4.32 -11.40 2.27
C ASP A 196 -5.42 -10.34 2.12
N ASP A 197 -5.30 -9.18 2.78
CA ASP A 197 -6.30 -8.10 2.75
C ASP A 197 -6.27 -7.25 1.45
N TYR A 198 -5.45 -7.62 0.48
CA TYR A 198 -5.20 -6.81 -0.72
C TYR A 198 -6.07 -7.25 -1.90
N TRP A 199 -7.37 -6.98 -1.81
CA TRP A 199 -8.28 -7.10 -2.95
C TRP A 199 -8.00 -6.03 -4.00
N GLU A 200 -8.25 -6.36 -5.28
CA GLU A 200 -8.01 -5.49 -6.43
C GLU A 200 -6.67 -4.76 -6.35
N SER A 201 -5.61 -5.56 -6.21
CA SER A 201 -4.27 -5.07 -5.95
C SER A 201 -3.24 -5.78 -6.79
N VAL A 202 -2.20 -5.05 -7.18
CA VAL A 202 -1.02 -5.55 -7.89
C VAL A 202 0.23 -5.32 -7.07
N PHE A 203 1.07 -6.33 -6.98
CA PHE A 203 2.42 -6.26 -6.42
C PHE A 203 3.47 -6.54 -7.48
N THR A 204 4.62 -5.87 -7.38
CA THR A 204 5.76 -6.08 -8.28
C THR A 204 7.06 -5.61 -7.63
N ASP A 205 8.22 -6.15 -8.04
CA ASP A 205 9.52 -5.63 -7.62
C ASP A 205 9.89 -4.35 -8.38
N LYS A 206 10.98 -3.73 -7.94
CA LYS A 206 11.49 -2.48 -8.54
C LYS A 206 11.79 -2.58 -10.05
N ASN A 207 12.17 -3.77 -10.52
CA ASN A 207 12.51 -4.03 -11.92
C ASN A 207 11.33 -4.63 -12.72
N HIS A 208 10.17 -4.81 -12.09
CA HIS A 208 8.99 -5.40 -12.68
C HIS A 208 9.22 -6.81 -13.23
N ASN A 209 10.16 -7.57 -12.66
CA ASN A 209 10.53 -8.94 -13.03
C ASN A 209 9.48 -9.98 -12.68
N TRP A 210 8.60 -9.65 -11.74
CA TRP A 210 7.42 -10.45 -11.44
C TRP A 210 6.23 -9.55 -11.16
N ILE A 211 5.03 -10.13 -11.22
CA ILE A 211 3.78 -9.48 -10.88
C ILE A 211 2.94 -10.46 -10.05
N ILE A 212 2.23 -9.96 -9.04
CA ILE A 212 1.19 -10.69 -8.32
C ILE A 212 -0.07 -9.84 -8.41
N TYR A 213 -1.17 -10.43 -8.84
CA TYR A 213 -2.46 -9.77 -8.94
C TYR A 213 -3.48 -10.50 -8.08
N PHE A 214 -4.21 -9.73 -7.29
CA PHE A 214 -5.36 -10.18 -6.52
C PHE A 214 -6.61 -9.50 -7.07
N SER A 215 -7.60 -10.30 -7.46
CA SER A 215 -8.90 -9.79 -7.91
C SER A 215 -9.97 -10.00 -6.84
N HIS A 216 -10.96 -9.12 -6.80
CA HIS A 216 -12.19 -9.32 -6.02
C HIS A 216 -13.00 -10.54 -6.47
N GLU A 217 -12.73 -11.08 -7.66
CA GLU A 217 -13.34 -12.32 -8.19
C GLU A 217 -12.71 -13.58 -7.58
N GLY A 218 -12.08 -13.47 -6.40
CA GLY A 218 -11.53 -14.60 -5.67
C GLY A 218 -10.32 -15.26 -6.34
N THR A 219 -9.57 -14.52 -7.16
CA THR A 219 -8.41 -15.09 -7.88
C THR A 219 -7.12 -14.41 -7.51
N VAL A 220 -6.06 -15.21 -7.39
CA VAL A 220 -4.69 -14.73 -7.34
C VAL A 220 -3.92 -15.24 -8.55
N ALA A 221 -3.19 -14.35 -9.21
CA ALA A 221 -2.35 -14.66 -10.36
C ALA A 221 -0.92 -14.17 -10.14
N PHE A 222 0.04 -14.96 -10.61
CA PHE A 222 1.47 -14.73 -10.51
C PHE A 222 2.05 -14.70 -11.91
N GLY A 223 2.97 -13.79 -12.16
CA GLY A 223 3.76 -13.71 -13.37
C GLY A 223 5.25 -13.62 -13.05
N GLY A 224 6.07 -14.29 -13.84
CA GLY A 224 7.52 -14.24 -13.71
C GLY A 224 8.12 -15.57 -13.29
N LYS A 225 9.00 -16.08 -14.13
CA LYS A 225 9.57 -17.42 -13.99
C LYS A 225 10.25 -17.66 -12.63
N SER A 226 11.09 -16.73 -12.16
CA SER A 226 11.78 -16.87 -10.86
C SER A 226 10.81 -17.01 -9.70
N LEU A 227 9.75 -16.18 -9.69
CA LEU A 227 8.74 -16.19 -8.64
C LEU A 227 7.95 -17.51 -8.68
N ILE A 228 7.51 -17.93 -9.86
CA ILE A 228 6.75 -19.17 -10.05
C ILE A 228 7.57 -20.38 -9.67
N ASP A 229 8.83 -20.50 -10.12
CA ASP A 229 9.70 -21.64 -9.79
C ASP A 229 9.88 -21.78 -8.26
N LYS A 230 9.91 -20.66 -7.51
CA LYS A 230 9.97 -20.66 -6.04
C LYS A 230 8.65 -21.02 -5.38
N ILE A 231 7.53 -20.55 -5.92
CA ILE A 231 6.19 -20.94 -5.46
C ILE A 231 6.01 -22.44 -5.65
N ASP A 232 6.32 -22.98 -6.83
CA ASP A 232 6.24 -24.41 -7.12
C ASP A 232 7.06 -25.25 -6.11
N LEU A 233 8.25 -24.77 -5.76
CA LEU A 233 9.13 -25.44 -4.80
C LEU A 233 8.60 -25.40 -3.34
N LYS A 234 8.00 -24.28 -2.93
CA LYS A 234 7.60 -24.03 -1.52
C LYS A 234 6.14 -24.36 -1.23
N LEU A 235 5.32 -24.40 -2.26
CA LEU A 235 3.87 -24.57 -2.22
C LEU A 235 3.42 -25.61 -3.25
N PRO A 236 3.93 -26.86 -3.17
CA PRO A 236 3.66 -27.90 -4.17
C PRO A 236 2.17 -28.22 -4.32
N LYS A 237 1.36 -28.02 -3.26
CA LYS A 237 -0.10 -28.19 -3.31
C LYS A 237 -0.76 -27.27 -4.35
N LEU A 238 -0.21 -26.09 -4.59
CA LEU A 238 -0.76 -25.13 -5.56
C LEU A 238 -0.42 -25.54 -7.00
N VAL A 239 0.63 -26.34 -7.20
CA VAL A 239 1.04 -26.83 -8.52
C VAL A 239 -0.01 -27.79 -9.10
N GLU A 240 -0.65 -28.59 -8.25
CA GLU A 240 -1.65 -29.57 -8.67
C GLU A 240 -2.95 -28.92 -9.18
N ILE A 241 -3.26 -27.73 -8.68
CA ILE A 241 -4.47 -26.96 -8.99
C ILE A 241 -4.20 -25.76 -9.90
N LYS A 242 -2.99 -25.67 -10.45
CA LYS A 242 -2.56 -24.52 -11.24
C LYS A 242 -3.46 -24.27 -12.44
N ASN A 243 -3.71 -22.99 -12.70
CA ASN A 243 -4.53 -22.52 -13.80
C ASN A 243 -5.96 -23.09 -13.76
N THR A 244 -6.47 -23.37 -12.56
CA THR A 244 -7.88 -23.70 -12.34
C THR A 244 -8.58 -22.49 -11.71
N TRP A 245 -9.60 -22.02 -12.41
CA TRP A 245 -10.54 -21.00 -11.97
C TRP A 245 -11.88 -21.34 -12.63
N LYS A 246 -12.97 -21.37 -11.87
CA LYS A 246 -14.28 -21.85 -12.33
C LYS A 246 -15.30 -20.74 -12.31
#